data_AF-A0A1Z1M7D3-F1
#
_entry.id   AF-A0A1Z1M7D3-F1
#
_cell.length_a   1.000
_cell.length_b   1.000
_cell.length_c   1.000
_cell.angle_alpha   90.00
_cell.angle_beta   90.00
_cell.angle_gamma   90.00
#
_symmetry.space_group_name_H-M   'P 1'
#
loop_
_entity.id
_entity.type
_entity.pdbx_description
1 polymer ?
#
loop_
_entity_poly.entity_id
_entity_poly.type
_entity_poly.pdbx_seq_one_letter_code
_entity_poly.pdbx_strand_id
1 'polypeptide(L)'
;MINYWPNKQSVKLNNIIVDLFLETENKLIYNLSNKTNYYLYTDILNNVYKNKLFNIILKELKKLVLDIIELNLNKINLKNLNYQILYIFIEKICSNFANTTNTEYNYKNLLVNIKSNILIENLLIYLILGSSYTNKNLFTFDQNYTPYKHVQILFENFIVQVSNIVIQSLLKKIEISSGIDILLNSKQICNKSYTSSRSIILFFNNLKWQSLIDYYLNEPKCIYNERNKVYLISSRGIIIKYIYITRIREIKKLQRIKIFFLLWLEIKDIVIPKIEKLIIQIGQYLIYLSISLFNNITILVIRIIVFYLKNKSL
;
A
#
# COMPACT_ATOMS: atom_id res chain seq x y z
N MET A 1 -24.86 4.47 9.30
CA MET A 1 -25.29 4.77 7.91
C MET A 1 -24.05 4.89 7.04
N ILE A 2 -24.05 4.36 5.82
CA ILE A 2 -22.90 4.49 4.90
C ILE A 2 -23.03 5.84 4.21
N ASN A 3 -22.04 6.72 4.38
CA ASN A 3 -21.99 7.99 3.68
C ASN A 3 -21.40 7.78 2.27
N TYR A 4 -22.08 8.33 1.27
CA TYR A 4 -21.67 8.23 -0.14
C TYR A 4 -21.05 9.52 -0.64
N TRP A 5 -20.08 9.39 -1.54
CA TRP A 5 -19.43 10.49 -2.22
C TRP A 5 -20.39 11.14 -3.22
N PRO A 6 -20.38 12.47 -3.39
CA PRO A 6 -21.26 13.14 -4.34
C PRO A 6 -20.97 12.76 -5.80
N ASN A 7 -22.04 12.63 -6.58
CA ASN A 7 -21.97 12.13 -7.95
C ASN A 7 -21.50 13.18 -8.96
N LYS A 8 -21.76 14.47 -8.70
CA LYS A 8 -21.50 15.59 -9.61
C LYS A 8 -20.93 16.79 -8.85
N GLN A 9 -20.32 17.69 -9.61
CA GLN A 9 -19.95 19.03 -9.15
C GLN A 9 -21.15 19.73 -8.51
N SER A 10 -20.97 20.15 -7.26
CA SER A 10 -21.99 20.82 -6.46
C SER A 10 -21.34 21.42 -5.22
N VAL A 11 -22.03 22.35 -4.56
CA VAL A 11 -21.62 22.88 -3.25
C VAL A 11 -21.43 21.75 -2.23
N LYS A 12 -22.26 20.70 -2.32
CA LYS A 12 -22.13 19.49 -1.48
C LYS A 12 -20.81 18.76 -1.70
N LEU A 13 -20.33 18.66 -2.94
CA LEU A 13 -19.01 18.08 -3.25
C LEU A 13 -17.90 18.90 -2.60
N ASN A 14 -17.94 20.21 -2.75
CA ASN A 14 -16.92 21.10 -2.19
C ASN A 14 -16.85 20.99 -0.66
N ASN A 15 -18.00 20.98 0.02
CA ASN A 15 -18.05 20.83 1.48
C ASN A 15 -17.46 19.49 1.94
N ILE A 16 -17.82 18.39 1.28
CA ILE A 16 -17.29 17.05 1.61
C ILE A 16 -15.78 16.95 1.35
N ILE A 17 -15.27 17.65 0.33
CA ILE A 17 -13.83 17.74 0.10
C ILE A 17 -13.15 18.51 1.23
N VAL A 18 -13.70 19.64 1.66
CA VAL A 18 -13.17 20.38 2.81
C VAL A 18 -13.11 19.50 4.06
N ASP A 19 -14.20 18.76 4.34
CA ASP A 19 -14.24 17.80 5.45
C ASP A 19 -13.16 16.73 5.32
N LEU A 20 -12.95 16.18 4.11
CA LEU A 20 -11.90 15.19 3.84
C LEU A 20 -10.50 15.73 4.12
N PHE A 21 -10.22 16.98 3.72
CA PHE A 21 -8.95 17.64 4.02
C PHE A 21 -8.77 17.82 5.53
N LEU A 22 -9.77 18.34 6.24
CA LEU A 22 -9.72 18.58 7.68
C LEU A 22 -9.54 17.27 8.47
N GLU A 23 -10.29 16.23 8.11
CA GLU A 23 -10.13 14.89 8.71
C GLU A 23 -8.70 14.36 8.52
N THR A 24 -8.12 14.57 7.34
CA THR A 24 -6.76 14.11 7.04
C THR A 24 -5.71 14.92 7.79
N GLU A 25 -5.87 16.25 7.88
CA GLU A 25 -5.00 17.14 8.67
C GLU A 25 -5.01 16.74 10.15
N ASN A 26 -6.18 16.44 10.71
CA ASN A 26 -6.30 15.96 12.09
C ASN A 26 -5.56 14.63 12.32
N LYS A 27 -5.50 13.76 11.30
CA LYS A 27 -4.73 12.51 11.39
C LYS A 27 -3.22 12.75 11.39
N LEU A 28 -2.73 13.85 10.80
CA LEU A 28 -1.30 14.19 10.76
C LEU A 28 -0.71 14.61 12.10
N ILE A 29 -1.56 14.95 13.08
CA ILE A 29 -1.15 15.26 14.45
C ILE A 29 -0.56 14.03 15.14
N TYR A 30 -1.03 12.83 14.79
CA TYR A 30 -0.57 11.58 15.37
C TYR A 30 0.81 11.17 14.85
N ASN A 31 1.33 10.07 15.40
CA ASN A 31 2.59 9.50 14.97
C ASN A 31 2.52 9.01 13.51
N LEU A 32 3.47 9.44 12.67
CA LEU A 32 3.61 9.06 11.26
C LEU A 32 4.72 8.01 11.05
N SER A 33 5.09 7.30 12.12
CA SER A 33 5.98 6.14 12.02
C SER A 33 5.40 5.09 11.08
N ASN A 34 6.26 4.46 10.30
CA ASN A 34 5.83 3.38 9.42
C ASN A 34 5.62 2.11 10.23
N LYS A 35 4.40 1.58 10.21
CA LYS A 35 4.02 0.30 10.85
C LYS A 35 3.80 -0.81 9.83
N THR A 36 4.20 -0.57 8.59
CA THR A 36 4.15 -1.55 7.53
C THR A 36 5.41 -2.41 7.52
N ASN A 37 5.33 -3.58 6.89
CA ASN A 37 6.49 -4.45 6.67
C ASN A 37 7.34 -4.02 5.45
N TYR A 38 7.07 -2.83 4.91
CA TYR A 38 7.72 -2.31 3.70
C TYR A 38 8.48 -1.04 4.04
N TYR A 39 9.69 -0.90 3.52
CA TYR A 39 10.45 0.34 3.60
C TYR A 39 9.80 1.40 2.72
N LEU A 40 9.64 2.59 3.28
CA LEU A 40 9.19 3.79 2.58
C LEU A 40 10.35 4.79 2.55
N TYR A 41 10.54 5.50 1.43
CA TYR A 41 11.57 6.54 1.32
C TYR A 41 11.45 7.58 2.44
N THR A 42 10.22 7.91 2.83
CA THR A 42 9.95 8.81 3.95
C THR A 42 10.51 8.34 5.29
N ASP A 43 10.81 7.05 5.49
CA ASP A 43 11.31 6.53 6.77
C ASP A 43 12.67 7.08 7.19
N ILE A 44 13.46 7.56 6.23
CA ILE A 44 14.70 8.25 6.53
C ILE A 44 14.45 9.50 7.38
N LEU A 45 13.29 10.15 7.23
CA LEU A 45 12.92 11.36 7.95
C LEU A 45 12.42 11.06 9.36
N ASN A 46 12.70 11.97 10.29
CA ASN A 46 12.05 11.98 11.59
C ASN A 46 10.55 12.37 11.46
N ASN A 47 9.78 12.16 12.55
CA ASN A 47 8.35 12.42 12.54
C ASN A 47 7.98 13.90 12.28
N VAL A 48 8.83 14.84 12.72
CA VAL A 48 8.60 16.29 12.54
C VAL A 48 8.68 16.66 11.07
N TYR A 49 9.72 16.23 10.36
CA TYR A 49 9.90 16.50 8.94
C TYR A 49 8.92 15.70 8.07
N LYS A 50 8.51 14.50 8.48
CA LYS A 50 7.37 13.78 7.86
C LYS A 50 6.09 14.62 7.91
N ASN A 51 5.76 15.16 9.09
CA ASN A 51 4.56 15.99 9.26
C ASN A 51 4.65 17.28 8.40
N LYS A 52 5.80 17.97 8.43
CA LYS A 52 6.03 19.14 7.55
C LYS A 52 5.81 18.81 6.08
N LEU A 53 6.38 17.70 5.59
CA LEU A 53 6.20 17.25 4.21
C LEU A 53 4.73 16.99 3.88
N PHE A 54 4.01 16.27 4.74
CA PHE A 54 2.60 15.93 4.48
C PHE A 54 1.72 17.19 4.48
N ASN A 55 2.00 18.16 5.36
CA ASN A 55 1.31 19.46 5.35
C ASN A 55 1.60 20.27 4.08
N ILE A 56 2.84 20.26 3.58
CA ILE A 56 3.17 20.91 2.30
C ILE A 56 2.39 20.26 1.16
N ILE A 57 2.34 18.92 1.12
CA ILE A 57 1.58 18.18 0.11
C ILE A 57 0.10 18.57 0.17
N LEU A 58 -0.51 18.57 1.35
CA LEU A 58 -1.92 18.95 1.51
C LEU A 58 -2.18 20.39 1.07
N LYS A 59 -1.32 21.34 1.46
CA LYS A 59 -1.45 22.76 1.08
C LYS A 59 -1.36 22.95 -0.43
N GLU A 60 -0.41 22.30 -1.10
CA GLU A 60 -0.30 22.37 -2.55
C GLU A 60 -1.44 21.63 -3.25
N LEU A 61 -1.97 20.56 -2.66
CA LEU A 61 -3.10 19.81 -3.22
C LEU A 61 -4.37 20.66 -3.19
N LYS A 62 -4.61 21.40 -2.10
CA LYS A 62 -5.72 22.38 -2.01
C LYS A 62 -5.65 23.40 -3.15
N LYS A 63 -4.47 23.99 -3.38
CA LYS A 63 -4.25 24.94 -4.50
C LYS A 63 -4.50 24.29 -5.84
N LEU A 64 -3.92 23.11 -6.09
CA LEU A 64 -4.09 22.38 -7.34
C LEU A 64 -5.56 22.06 -7.63
N VAL A 65 -6.34 21.66 -6.62
CA VAL A 65 -7.77 21.40 -6.80
C VAL A 65 -8.51 22.69 -7.17
N LEU A 66 -8.21 23.82 -6.51
CA LEU A 66 -8.80 25.12 -6.86
C LEU A 66 -8.43 25.54 -8.28
N ASP A 67 -7.14 25.48 -8.63
CA ASP A 67 -6.64 25.83 -9.97
C ASP A 67 -7.34 25.00 -11.06
N ILE A 68 -7.54 23.69 -10.85
CA ILE A 68 -8.22 22.83 -11.84
C ILE A 68 -9.72 23.12 -11.91
N ILE A 69 -10.37 23.45 -10.79
CA ILE A 69 -11.78 23.86 -10.78
C ILE A 69 -11.94 25.15 -11.57
N GLU A 70 -11.06 26.14 -11.38
CA GLU A 70 -11.08 27.40 -12.14
C GLU A 70 -10.87 27.18 -13.65
N LEU A 71 -10.01 26.23 -14.02
CA LEU A 71 -9.77 25.85 -15.42
C LEU A 71 -10.94 25.09 -16.06
N ASN A 72 -11.97 24.67 -15.30
CA ASN A 72 -13.15 23.96 -15.78
C ASN A 72 -12.83 22.78 -16.73
N LEU A 73 -11.85 21.95 -16.37
CA LEU A 73 -11.39 20.86 -17.22
C LEU A 73 -12.43 19.73 -17.34
N ASN A 74 -12.71 19.33 -18.58
CA ASN A 74 -13.50 18.12 -18.87
C ASN A 74 -12.73 16.83 -18.53
N LYS A 75 -13.45 15.73 -18.28
CA LYS A 75 -12.88 14.39 -17.94
C LYS A 75 -11.76 13.96 -18.91
N ILE A 76 -11.94 14.15 -20.21
CA ILE A 76 -10.98 13.73 -21.24
C ILE A 76 -9.69 14.56 -21.12
N ASN A 77 -9.82 15.87 -20.95
CA ASN A 77 -8.68 16.77 -20.81
C ASN A 77 -7.91 16.48 -19.52
N LEU A 78 -8.63 16.25 -18.41
CA LEU A 78 -8.04 15.87 -17.13
C LEU A 78 -7.23 14.58 -17.26
N LYS A 79 -7.76 13.57 -17.97
CA LYS A 79 -7.05 12.32 -18.22
C LYS A 79 -5.77 12.50 -19.04
N ASN A 80 -5.84 13.33 -20.09
CA ASN A 80 -4.69 13.59 -20.96
C ASN A 80 -3.59 14.41 -20.25
N LEU A 81 -3.99 15.38 -19.42
CA LEU A 81 -3.07 16.27 -18.70
C LEU A 81 -2.61 15.71 -17.36
N ASN A 82 -3.16 14.59 -16.89
CA ASN A 82 -2.90 14.03 -15.56
C ASN A 82 -1.40 13.91 -15.25
N TYR A 83 -0.60 13.40 -16.19
CA TYR A 83 0.85 13.28 -15.99
C TYR A 83 1.53 14.65 -15.80
N GLN A 84 1.17 15.65 -16.60
CA GLN A 84 1.74 17.00 -16.50
C GLN A 84 1.32 17.68 -15.20
N ILE A 85 0.04 17.56 -14.82
CA ILE A 85 -0.50 18.06 -13.55
C ILE A 85 0.31 17.48 -12.38
N LEU A 86 0.52 16.16 -12.37
CA LEU A 86 1.27 15.49 -11.31
C LEU A 86 2.75 15.85 -11.30
N TYR A 87 3.36 16.00 -12.48
CA TYR A 87 4.74 16.43 -12.59
C TYR A 87 4.94 17.82 -11.96
N ILE A 88 4.14 18.80 -12.39
CA ILE A 88 4.17 20.18 -11.88
C ILE A 88 3.90 20.20 -10.37
N PHE A 89 2.92 19.41 -9.92
CA PHE A 89 2.59 19.28 -8.51
C PHE A 89 3.76 18.76 -7.67
N ILE A 90 4.40 17.67 -8.09
CA ILE A 90 5.53 17.07 -7.38
C ILE A 90 6.72 18.02 -7.40
N GLU A 91 7.01 18.67 -8.53
CA GLU A 91 8.10 19.65 -8.65
C GLU A 91 7.93 20.80 -7.64
N LYS A 92 6.72 21.34 -7.52
CA LYS A 92 6.40 22.41 -6.57
C LYS A 92 6.50 21.97 -5.11
N ILE A 93 6.14 20.72 -4.80
CA ILE A 93 6.34 20.17 -3.46
C ILE A 93 7.84 19.99 -3.18
N CYS A 94 8.60 19.47 -4.15
CA CYS A 94 10.04 19.28 -4.00
C CYS A 94 10.74 20.62 -3.73
N SER A 95 10.42 21.68 -4.48
CA SER A 95 11.01 23.01 -4.27
C SER A 95 10.63 23.59 -2.91
N ASN A 96 9.35 23.53 -2.53
CA ASN A 96 8.89 24.00 -1.23
C ASN A 96 9.56 23.25 -0.08
N PHE A 97 9.64 21.92 -0.16
CA PHE A 97 10.27 21.12 0.88
C PHE A 97 11.79 21.37 0.94
N ALA A 98 12.46 21.44 -0.20
CA ALA A 98 13.89 21.75 -0.28
C ALA A 98 14.23 23.12 0.33
N ASN A 99 13.37 24.13 0.12
CA ASN A 99 13.48 25.43 0.77
C ASN A 99 13.33 25.31 2.30
N THR A 100 12.38 24.50 2.79
CA THR A 100 12.24 24.30 4.25
C THR A 100 13.41 23.55 4.88
N THR A 101 14.15 22.76 4.11
CA THR A 101 15.33 22.00 4.56
C THR A 101 16.66 22.69 4.23
N ASN A 102 16.64 23.87 3.61
CA ASN A 102 17.82 24.57 3.07
C ASN A 102 18.72 23.64 2.23
N THR A 103 18.13 22.77 1.42
CA THR A 103 18.86 21.80 0.58
C THR A 103 18.81 22.25 -0.86
N GLU A 104 19.95 22.32 -1.53
CA GLU A 104 19.98 22.68 -2.96
C GLU A 104 19.24 21.63 -3.81
N TYR A 105 18.12 22.02 -4.39
CA TYR A 105 17.37 21.23 -5.35
C TYR A 105 17.71 21.65 -6.77
N ASN A 106 18.07 20.69 -7.63
CA ASN A 106 18.29 20.96 -9.05
C ASN A 106 17.17 20.28 -9.85
N TYR A 107 16.32 21.10 -10.45
CA TYR A 107 15.04 20.70 -11.06
C TYR A 107 15.15 19.66 -12.18
N LYS A 108 16.33 19.53 -12.82
CA LYS A 108 16.50 18.79 -14.08
C LYS A 108 16.38 17.25 -14.00
N ASN A 109 16.36 16.64 -12.81
CA ASN A 109 16.47 15.18 -12.66
C ASN A 109 15.21 14.47 -12.09
N LEU A 110 14.04 15.11 -12.14
CA LEU A 110 12.76 14.50 -11.75
C LEU A 110 12.32 13.40 -12.73
N LEU A 111 12.89 12.19 -12.57
CA LEU A 111 12.35 10.97 -13.18
C LEU A 111 11.15 10.50 -12.37
N VAL A 112 10.01 11.11 -12.64
CA VAL A 112 8.72 10.82 -12.01
C VAL A 112 8.16 9.53 -12.62
N ASN A 113 8.63 8.39 -12.13
CA ASN A 113 8.09 7.09 -12.54
C ASN A 113 6.85 6.75 -11.70
N ILE A 114 5.75 7.48 -11.94
CA ILE A 114 4.46 7.23 -11.26
C ILE A 114 3.86 5.95 -11.84
N LYS A 115 4.27 4.80 -11.29
CA LYS A 115 3.71 3.49 -11.64
C LYS A 115 2.20 3.35 -11.36
N SER A 116 1.60 4.26 -10.57
CA SER A 116 0.20 4.20 -10.11
C SER A 116 -0.72 5.27 -10.71
N ASN A 117 -0.52 5.64 -11.99
CA ASN A 117 -1.29 6.71 -12.66
C ASN A 117 -2.83 6.53 -12.53
N ILE A 118 -3.33 5.29 -12.54
CA ILE A 118 -4.77 4.99 -12.50
C ILE A 118 -5.46 5.40 -11.19
N LEU A 119 -4.85 5.15 -10.03
CA LEU A 119 -5.50 5.51 -8.76
C LEU A 119 -5.52 7.02 -8.56
N ILE A 120 -4.48 7.69 -9.04
CA ILE A 120 -4.33 9.13 -8.94
C ILE A 120 -5.30 9.83 -9.89
N GLU A 121 -5.44 9.33 -11.12
CA GLU A 121 -6.48 9.78 -12.08
C GLU A 121 -7.87 9.74 -11.44
N ASN A 122 -8.20 8.59 -10.83
CA ASN A 122 -9.51 8.42 -10.19
C ASN A 122 -9.69 9.36 -8.99
N LEU A 123 -8.65 9.59 -8.19
CA LEU A 123 -8.72 10.54 -7.08
C LEU A 123 -9.02 11.96 -7.58
N LEU A 124 -8.31 12.43 -8.62
CA LEU A 124 -8.56 13.76 -9.20
C LEU A 124 -9.99 13.85 -9.76
N ILE A 125 -10.49 12.81 -10.42
CA ILE A 125 -11.89 12.77 -10.89
C ILE A 125 -12.86 12.87 -9.71
N TYR A 126 -12.63 12.15 -8.60
CA TYR A 126 -13.49 12.23 -7.42
C TYR A 126 -13.51 13.64 -6.80
N LEU A 127 -12.34 14.28 -6.70
CA LEU A 127 -12.20 15.61 -6.11
C LEU A 127 -12.78 16.71 -7.02
N ILE A 128 -12.68 16.59 -8.35
CA ILE A 128 -13.05 17.70 -9.25
C ILE A 128 -14.43 17.51 -9.86
N LEU A 129 -14.76 16.30 -10.32
CA LEU A 129 -15.97 16.03 -11.11
C LEU A 129 -17.06 15.31 -10.30
N GLY A 130 -16.67 14.53 -9.30
CA GLY A 130 -17.54 13.64 -8.54
C GLY A 130 -17.54 12.21 -9.07
N SER A 131 -18.21 11.30 -8.36
CA SER A 131 -18.06 9.85 -8.59
C SER A 131 -18.66 9.33 -9.89
N SER A 132 -19.67 10.01 -10.45
CA SER A 132 -20.35 9.58 -11.69
C SER A 132 -19.46 9.61 -12.93
N TYR A 133 -18.34 10.35 -12.87
CA TYR A 133 -17.38 10.49 -13.96
C TYR A 133 -16.27 9.45 -13.91
N THR A 134 -16.26 8.55 -12.94
CA THR A 134 -15.27 7.45 -12.88
C THR A 134 -15.54 6.37 -13.94
N ASN A 135 -14.59 5.45 -14.12
CA ASN A 135 -14.77 4.37 -15.09
C ASN A 135 -15.67 3.28 -14.50
N LYS A 136 -16.75 2.95 -15.22
CA LYS A 136 -17.60 1.80 -14.89
C LYS A 136 -16.75 0.53 -14.78
N ASN A 137 -17.02 -0.26 -13.75
CA ASN A 137 -16.39 -1.58 -13.46
C ASN A 137 -14.92 -1.54 -13.04
N LEU A 138 -14.38 -0.37 -12.67
CA LEU A 138 -13.02 -0.31 -12.12
C LEU A 138 -12.97 -0.81 -10.66
N PHE A 139 -14.02 -0.50 -9.90
CA PHE A 139 -14.23 -0.99 -8.53
C PHE A 139 -15.46 -1.90 -8.47
N THR A 140 -15.59 -2.65 -7.37
CA THR A 140 -16.68 -3.63 -7.16
C THR A 140 -18.05 -2.98 -6.87
N PHE A 141 -18.09 -1.68 -6.59
CA PHE A 141 -19.30 -0.93 -6.28
C PHE A 141 -19.71 -0.03 -7.46
N ASP A 142 -21.01 0.31 -7.51
CA ASP A 142 -21.54 1.24 -8.50
C ASP A 142 -21.00 2.66 -8.25
N GLN A 143 -20.65 3.37 -9.33
CA GLN A 143 -20.15 4.73 -9.33
C GLN A 143 -21.09 5.70 -8.57
N ASN A 144 -22.40 5.47 -8.64
CA ASN A 144 -23.41 6.31 -7.98
C ASN A 144 -23.43 6.14 -6.45
N TYR A 145 -22.85 5.05 -5.94
CA TYR A 145 -22.81 4.67 -4.53
C TYR A 145 -21.37 4.51 -4.06
N THR A 146 -20.48 5.38 -4.53
CA THR A 146 -19.07 5.37 -4.10
C THR A 146 -19.00 5.68 -2.60
N PRO A 147 -18.45 4.78 -1.74
CA PRO A 147 -18.37 5.06 -0.31
C PRO A 147 -17.38 6.18 0.00
N TYR A 148 -17.72 7.09 0.93
CA TYR A 148 -16.81 8.15 1.36
C TYR A 148 -15.44 7.61 1.82
N LYS A 149 -15.45 6.52 2.60
CA LYS A 149 -14.24 5.86 3.10
C LYS A 149 -13.33 5.37 1.97
N HIS A 150 -13.88 5.03 0.80
CA HIS A 150 -13.07 4.63 -0.35
C HIS A 150 -12.25 5.80 -0.88
N VAL A 151 -12.88 6.97 -1.06
CA VAL A 151 -12.19 8.19 -1.51
C VAL A 151 -11.15 8.63 -0.48
N GLN A 152 -11.48 8.54 0.82
CA GLN A 152 -10.52 8.79 1.90
C GLN A 152 -9.29 7.87 1.82
N ILE A 153 -9.49 6.57 1.56
CA ILE A 153 -8.40 5.62 1.39
C ILE A 153 -7.49 6.00 0.20
N LEU A 154 -8.08 6.40 -0.93
CA LEU A 154 -7.31 6.84 -2.10
C LEU A 154 -6.55 8.14 -1.82
N PHE A 155 -7.17 9.06 -1.10
CA PHE A 155 -6.59 10.36 -0.73
C PHE A 155 -5.38 10.21 0.20
N GLU A 156 -5.51 9.44 1.28
CA GLU A 156 -4.39 9.14 2.18
C GLU A 156 -3.25 8.42 1.46
N ASN A 157 -3.60 7.45 0.61
CA ASN A 157 -2.62 6.74 -0.19
C ASN A 157 -1.87 7.68 -1.15
N PHE A 158 -2.57 8.65 -1.75
CA PHE A 158 -1.94 9.64 -2.62
C PHE A 158 -0.89 10.47 -1.87
N ILE A 159 -1.23 10.98 -0.68
CA ILE A 159 -0.30 11.77 0.15
C ILE A 159 0.96 10.95 0.47
N VAL A 160 0.79 9.70 0.91
CA VAL A 160 1.93 8.82 1.22
C VAL A 160 2.75 8.49 -0.03
N GLN A 161 2.12 8.25 -1.18
CA GLN A 161 2.85 7.98 -2.43
C GLN A 161 3.63 9.20 -2.92
N VAL A 162 3.00 10.38 -2.95
CA VAL A 162 3.66 11.64 -3.33
C VAL A 162 4.83 11.94 -2.41
N SER A 163 4.65 11.79 -1.10
CA SER A 163 5.73 12.02 -0.13
C SER A 163 6.93 11.11 -0.37
N ASN A 164 6.70 9.83 -0.69
CA ASN A 164 7.78 8.91 -1.04
C ASN A 164 8.48 9.31 -2.33
N ILE A 165 7.75 9.76 -3.36
CA ILE A 165 8.35 10.22 -4.63
C ILE A 165 9.21 11.47 -4.40
N VAL A 166 8.72 12.41 -3.59
CA VAL A 166 9.46 13.64 -3.24
C VAL A 166 10.75 13.29 -2.51
N ILE A 167 10.71 12.42 -1.50
CA ILE A 167 11.92 12.02 -0.80
C ILE A 167 12.85 11.20 -1.69
N GLN A 168 12.32 10.30 -2.52
CA GLN A 168 13.12 9.57 -3.50
C GLN A 168 13.83 10.52 -4.47
N SER A 169 13.15 11.57 -4.96
CA SER A 169 13.75 12.54 -5.89
C SER A 169 14.86 13.35 -5.24
N LEU A 170 14.67 13.76 -3.98
CA LEU A 170 15.67 14.48 -3.19
C LEU A 170 16.88 13.59 -2.88
N LEU A 171 16.66 12.33 -2.51
CA LEU A 171 17.72 11.39 -2.14
C LEU A 171 18.51 10.88 -3.35
N LYS A 172 17.92 10.80 -4.55
CA LYS A 172 18.64 10.35 -5.74
C LYS A 172 19.87 11.21 -6.07
N LYS A 173 19.82 12.51 -5.75
CA LYS A 173 21.00 13.40 -5.86
C LYS A 173 22.08 13.02 -4.84
N ILE A 174 21.65 12.63 -3.64
CA ILE A 174 22.51 12.31 -2.50
C ILE A 174 23.18 10.93 -2.67
N GLU A 175 22.55 9.94 -3.31
CA GLU A 175 23.22 8.67 -3.65
C GLU A 175 24.46 8.85 -4.56
N ILE A 176 24.54 9.96 -5.30
CA ILE A 176 25.62 10.23 -6.26
C ILE A 176 26.79 10.97 -5.60
N SER A 177 26.56 11.67 -4.47
CA SER A 177 27.61 12.39 -3.75
C SER A 177 27.95 11.68 -2.43
N SER A 178 29.23 11.56 -2.11
CA SER A 178 29.76 10.92 -0.88
C SER A 178 29.40 11.66 0.43
N GLY A 179 28.40 12.54 0.43
CA GLY A 179 28.03 13.44 1.54
C GLY A 179 26.73 13.10 2.28
N ILE A 180 26.21 11.88 2.12
CA ILE A 180 24.91 11.44 2.69
C ILE A 180 24.83 11.70 4.20
N ASP A 181 25.90 11.39 4.92
CA ASP A 181 25.99 11.53 6.38
C ASP A 181 26.00 12.99 6.82
N ILE A 182 26.73 13.83 6.08
CA ILE A 182 26.93 15.24 6.40
C ILE A 182 25.60 16.00 6.28
N LEU A 183 24.80 15.71 5.25
CA LEU A 183 23.55 16.42 4.96
C LEU A 183 22.41 16.04 5.92
N LEU A 184 22.36 14.77 6.33
CA LEU A 184 21.29 14.24 7.16
C LEU A 184 21.56 14.43 8.66
N ASN A 185 22.82 14.33 9.12
CA ASN A 185 23.18 14.55 10.52
C ASN A 185 23.29 16.04 10.89
N SER A 186 23.77 16.90 9.98
CA SER A 186 23.97 18.33 10.30
C SER A 186 22.69 19.10 10.60
N LYS A 187 21.53 18.60 10.18
CA LYS A 187 20.24 19.33 10.26
C LYS A 187 19.16 18.65 11.10
N GLN A 188 19.47 17.54 11.80
CA GLN A 188 18.51 16.75 12.58
C GLN A 188 17.24 16.32 11.80
N ILE A 189 17.33 16.22 10.47
CA ILE A 189 16.21 15.83 9.59
C ILE A 189 15.97 14.32 9.67
N CYS A 190 17.05 13.55 9.85
CA CYS A 190 17.03 12.10 9.88
C CYS A 190 16.36 11.53 11.13
N ASN A 191 15.75 10.36 10.96
CA ASN A 191 15.36 9.53 12.08
C ASN A 191 16.62 9.02 12.82
N LYS A 192 16.51 8.84 14.14
CA LYS A 192 17.61 8.37 15.01
C LYS A 192 18.16 7.00 14.61
N SER A 193 17.38 6.20 13.91
CA SER A 193 17.80 4.89 13.38
C SER A 193 18.80 5.00 12.22
N TYR A 194 18.95 6.18 11.60
CA TYR A 194 19.76 6.40 10.40
C TYR A 194 20.87 7.43 10.62
N THR A 195 21.60 7.29 11.73
CA THR A 195 22.68 8.22 12.13
C THR A 195 24.04 7.92 11.50
N SER A 196 24.24 6.73 10.95
CA SER A 196 25.50 6.31 10.32
C SER A 196 25.35 6.09 8.82
N SER A 197 26.42 6.32 8.04
CA SER A 197 26.47 5.96 6.61
C SER A 197 26.06 4.53 6.37
N ARG A 198 26.54 3.60 7.19
CA ARG A 198 26.20 2.19 7.04
C ARG A 198 24.70 1.95 7.18
N SER A 199 24.04 2.56 8.17
CA SER A 199 22.58 2.44 8.35
C SER A 199 21.80 3.01 7.16
N ILE A 200 22.26 4.11 6.57
CA ILE A 200 21.62 4.75 5.42
C ILE A 200 21.83 3.94 4.14
N ILE A 201 23.04 3.41 3.91
CA ILE A 201 23.34 2.53 2.78
C ILE A 201 22.50 1.24 2.86
N LEU A 202 22.38 0.64 4.04
CA LEU A 202 21.52 -0.53 4.25
C LEU A 202 20.06 -0.23 3.94
N PHE A 203 19.57 0.95 4.34
CA PHE A 203 18.21 1.40 4.00
C PHE A 203 17.98 1.50 2.48
N PHE A 204 18.90 2.12 1.74
CA PHE A 204 18.80 2.18 0.27
C PHE A 204 18.88 0.81 -0.39
N ASN A 205 19.76 -0.07 0.11
CA ASN A 205 19.86 -1.44 -0.39
C ASN A 205 18.55 -2.20 -0.17
N ASN A 206 17.94 -2.06 1.01
CA ASN A 206 16.65 -2.67 1.31
C ASN A 206 15.53 -2.13 0.40
N LEU A 207 15.51 -0.82 0.13
CA LEU A 207 14.56 -0.22 -0.83
C LEU A 207 14.76 -0.76 -2.25
N LYS A 208 16.00 -0.90 -2.72
CA LYS A 208 16.33 -1.46 -4.05
C LYS A 208 15.89 -2.92 -4.14
N TRP A 209 16.24 -3.74 -3.15
CA TRP A 209 15.78 -5.13 -3.05
C TRP A 209 14.26 -5.26 -3.01
N GLN A 210 13.60 -4.45 -2.18
CA GLN A 210 12.14 -4.42 -2.11
C GLN A 210 11.53 -4.04 -3.46
N SER A 211 12.10 -3.09 -4.20
CA SER A 211 11.59 -2.69 -5.51
C SER A 211 11.68 -3.82 -6.55
N LEU A 212 12.72 -4.65 -6.49
CA LEU A 212 12.88 -5.83 -7.34
C LEU A 212 11.85 -6.91 -6.99
N ILE A 213 11.72 -7.22 -5.70
CA ILE A 213 10.72 -8.17 -5.19
C ILE A 213 9.30 -7.70 -5.55
N ASP A 214 9.02 -6.41 -5.37
CA ASP A 214 7.72 -5.83 -5.69
C ASP A 214 7.43 -5.96 -7.20
N TYR A 215 8.40 -5.71 -8.06
CA TYR A 215 8.22 -5.77 -9.51
C TYR A 215 8.00 -7.19 -10.05
N TYR A 216 8.77 -8.18 -9.57
CA TYR A 216 8.72 -9.54 -10.11
C TYR A 216 7.73 -10.46 -9.40
N LEU A 217 7.43 -10.23 -8.12
CA LEU A 217 6.61 -11.14 -7.31
C LEU A 217 5.32 -10.47 -6.81
N ASN A 218 5.42 -9.34 -6.11
CA ASN A 218 4.23 -8.78 -5.46
C ASN A 218 3.26 -8.11 -6.45
N GLU A 219 3.76 -7.43 -7.47
CA GLU A 219 2.96 -6.82 -8.53
C GLU A 219 2.13 -7.85 -9.31
N PRO A 220 2.72 -8.93 -9.89
CA PRO A 220 1.92 -9.96 -10.56
C PRO A 220 0.96 -10.67 -9.60
N LYS A 221 1.36 -10.92 -8.33
CA LYS A 221 0.44 -11.45 -7.31
C LYS A 221 -0.75 -10.52 -7.04
N CYS A 222 -0.54 -9.21 -7.03
CA CYS A 222 -1.60 -8.24 -6.84
C CYS A 222 -2.53 -8.17 -8.06
N ILE A 223 -1.98 -8.26 -9.27
CA ILE A 223 -2.77 -8.34 -10.51
C ILE A 223 -3.61 -9.62 -10.53
N TYR A 224 -3.04 -10.78 -10.18
CA TYR A 224 -3.74 -12.06 -10.10
C TYR A 224 -4.94 -12.01 -9.14
N ASN A 225 -4.74 -11.43 -7.96
CA ASN A 225 -5.77 -11.33 -6.93
C ASN A 225 -6.69 -10.10 -7.09
N GLU A 226 -6.62 -9.40 -8.23
CA GLU A 226 -7.40 -8.18 -8.52
C GLU A 226 -7.39 -7.15 -7.37
N ARG A 227 -6.23 -6.97 -6.76
CA ARG A 227 -6.06 -6.08 -5.62
C ARG A 227 -4.93 -5.09 -5.83
N ASN A 228 -5.01 -3.97 -5.14
CA ASN A 228 -3.93 -3.00 -5.09
C ASN A 228 -3.57 -2.63 -3.66
N LYS A 229 -2.26 -2.48 -3.42
CA LYS A 229 -1.69 -2.10 -2.14
C LYS A 229 -1.87 -0.59 -1.97
N VAL A 230 -2.51 -0.18 -0.87
CA VAL A 230 -2.72 1.23 -0.53
C VAL A 230 -2.19 1.53 0.88
N TYR A 231 -1.62 2.71 1.05
CA TYR A 231 -1.15 3.20 2.35
C TYR A 231 -2.22 4.06 3.01
N LEU A 232 -2.37 3.92 4.33
CA LEU A 232 -3.30 4.69 5.13
C LEU A 232 -2.60 5.32 6.32
N ILE A 233 -3.08 6.49 6.72
CA ILE A 233 -2.61 7.23 7.87
C ILE A 233 -3.54 6.89 9.04
N SER A 234 -3.01 6.16 10.02
CA SER A 234 -3.75 5.81 11.23
C SER A 234 -3.17 6.50 12.45
N SER A 235 -3.90 6.52 13.57
CA SER A 235 -3.41 7.08 14.84
C SER A 235 -2.13 6.40 15.36
N ARG A 236 -1.84 5.17 14.91
CA ARG A 236 -0.65 4.40 15.30
C ARG A 236 0.53 4.56 14.34
N GLY A 237 0.32 5.17 13.18
CA GLY A 237 1.31 5.21 12.09
C GLY A 237 0.72 4.94 10.71
N ILE A 238 1.61 4.84 9.73
CA ILE A 238 1.27 4.45 8.36
C ILE A 238 1.07 2.93 8.32
N ILE A 239 -0.08 2.50 7.81
CA ILE A 239 -0.46 1.07 7.65
C ILE A 239 -0.77 0.75 6.19
N ILE A 240 -0.77 -0.54 5.84
CA ILE A 240 -1.17 -1.02 4.51
C ILE A 240 -2.56 -1.62 4.58
N LYS A 241 -3.34 -1.38 3.52
CA LYS A 241 -4.53 -2.17 3.18
C LYS A 241 -4.49 -2.57 1.71
N TYR A 242 -5.36 -3.51 1.37
CA TYR A 242 -5.63 -3.89 -0.01
C TYR A 242 -7.03 -3.43 -0.39
N ILE A 243 -7.15 -2.82 -1.57
CA ILE A 243 -8.43 -2.51 -2.20
C ILE A 243 -8.60 -3.40 -3.43
N TYR A 244 -9.83 -3.82 -3.70
CA TYR A 244 -10.17 -4.55 -4.93
C TYR A 244 -10.26 -3.58 -6.10
N ILE A 245 -9.60 -3.91 -7.20
CA ILE A 245 -9.59 -3.13 -8.44
C ILE A 245 -9.43 -4.07 -9.63
N THR A 246 -10.24 -3.85 -10.66
CA THR A 246 -10.19 -4.65 -11.88
C THR A 246 -8.90 -4.36 -12.65
N ARG A 247 -8.00 -5.35 -12.75
CA ARG A 247 -6.68 -5.22 -13.41
C ARG A 247 -6.48 -6.15 -14.60
N ILE A 248 -7.56 -6.70 -15.15
CA ILE A 248 -7.52 -7.65 -16.27
C ILE A 248 -6.72 -7.15 -17.49
N ARG A 249 -6.76 -5.84 -17.76
CA ARG A 249 -6.05 -5.22 -18.89
C ARG A 249 -4.53 -5.20 -18.70
N GLU A 250 -4.06 -5.25 -17.46
CA GLU A 250 -2.63 -5.23 -17.14
C GLU A 250 -1.99 -6.60 -17.34
N ILE A 251 -2.75 -7.69 -17.19
CA ILE A 251 -2.28 -9.06 -17.46
C ILE A 251 -1.70 -9.17 -18.87
N LYS A 252 -2.37 -8.58 -19.85
CA LYS A 252 -1.93 -8.57 -21.26
C LYS A 252 -0.61 -7.84 -21.49
N LYS A 253 -0.20 -6.97 -20.56
CA LYS A 253 1.03 -6.15 -20.65
C LYS A 253 2.18 -6.74 -19.83
N LEU A 254 2.00 -7.89 -19.19
CA LEU A 254 3.03 -8.51 -18.37
C LEU A 254 4.18 -9.07 -19.21
N GLN A 255 5.39 -8.91 -18.68
CA GLN A 255 6.59 -9.53 -19.25
C GLN A 255 6.54 -11.07 -19.09
N ARG A 256 7.23 -11.80 -19.97
CA ARG A 256 7.25 -13.29 -19.97
C ARG A 256 7.61 -13.90 -18.62
N ILE A 257 8.59 -13.34 -17.91
CA ILE A 257 8.99 -13.81 -16.57
C ILE A 257 7.84 -13.67 -15.56
N LYS A 258 7.08 -12.57 -15.62
CA LYS A 258 5.93 -12.34 -14.74
C LYS A 258 4.78 -13.30 -15.06
N ILE A 259 4.60 -13.66 -16.34
CA ILE A 259 3.60 -14.65 -16.76
C ILE A 259 3.95 -16.04 -16.21
N PHE A 260 5.22 -16.44 -16.23
CA PHE A 260 5.65 -17.70 -15.61
C PHE A 260 5.31 -17.74 -14.11
N PHE A 261 5.54 -16.63 -13.39
CA PHE A 261 5.15 -16.55 -11.98
C PHE A 261 3.63 -16.60 -11.78
N LEU A 262 2.84 -16.01 -12.70
CA LEU A 262 1.38 -16.12 -12.67
C LEU A 262 0.92 -17.57 -12.83
N LEU A 263 1.49 -18.30 -13.79
CA LEU A 263 1.21 -19.73 -14.00
C LEU A 263 1.58 -20.56 -12.77
N TRP A 264 2.70 -20.23 -12.11
CA TRP A 264 3.05 -20.86 -10.83
C TRP A 264 1.97 -20.64 -9.78
N LEU A 265 1.45 -19.41 -9.65
CA LEU A 265 0.36 -19.12 -8.71
C LEU A 265 -0.91 -19.93 -9.03
N GLU A 266 -1.27 -20.06 -10.30
CA GLU A 266 -2.41 -20.88 -10.73
C GLU A 266 -2.21 -22.36 -10.40
N ILE A 267 -1.03 -22.92 -10.68
CA ILE A 267 -0.69 -24.30 -10.31
C ILE A 267 -0.79 -24.48 -8.80
N LYS A 268 -0.26 -23.52 -8.03
CA LYS A 268 -0.34 -23.53 -6.57
C LYS A 268 -1.80 -23.58 -6.09
N ASP A 269 -2.66 -22.73 -6.63
CA ASP A 269 -4.07 -22.64 -6.21
C ASP A 269 -4.88 -23.88 -6.62
N ILE A 270 -4.49 -24.59 -7.69
CA ILE A 270 -5.09 -25.88 -8.07
C ILE A 270 -4.56 -27.05 -7.21
N VAL A 271 -3.27 -27.02 -6.85
CA VAL A 271 -2.58 -28.14 -6.20
C VAL A 271 -2.77 -28.12 -4.68
N ILE A 272 -2.68 -26.95 -4.03
CA ILE A 272 -2.75 -26.85 -2.56
C ILE A 272 -4.04 -27.44 -1.98
N PRO A 273 -5.25 -27.09 -2.48
CA PRO A 273 -6.49 -27.64 -1.92
C PRO A 273 -6.56 -29.17 -2.03
N LYS A 274 -5.97 -29.74 -3.08
CA LYS A 274 -5.91 -31.20 -3.28
C LYS A 274 -4.96 -31.86 -2.28
N ILE A 275 -3.78 -31.27 -2.07
CA ILE A 275 -2.81 -31.76 -1.09
C ILE A 275 -3.37 -31.64 0.33
N GLU A 276 -3.99 -30.52 0.68
CA GLU A 276 -4.63 -30.33 1.99
C GLU A 276 -5.70 -31.39 2.25
N LYS A 277 -6.56 -31.67 1.26
CA LYS A 277 -7.58 -32.71 1.37
C LYS A 277 -6.97 -34.11 1.58
N LEU A 278 -5.90 -34.44 0.87
CA LEU A 278 -5.18 -35.71 1.04
C LEU A 278 -4.55 -35.82 2.43
N ILE A 279 -3.92 -34.76 2.94
CA ILE A 279 -3.32 -34.72 4.27
C ILE A 279 -4.40 -34.90 5.35
N ILE A 280 -5.54 -34.21 5.23
CA ILE A 280 -6.66 -34.35 6.17
C ILE A 280 -7.18 -35.80 6.17
N GLN A 281 -7.32 -36.41 4.99
CA GLN A 281 -7.79 -37.80 4.87
C GLN A 281 -6.80 -38.79 5.48
N ILE A 282 -5.50 -38.65 5.22
CA ILE A 282 -4.44 -39.48 5.83
C ILE A 282 -4.45 -39.29 7.35
N GLY A 283 -4.61 -38.07 7.83
CA GLY A 283 -4.72 -37.75 9.26
C GLY A 283 -5.91 -38.46 9.93
N GLN A 284 -7.08 -38.49 9.26
CA GLN A 284 -8.25 -39.21 9.76
C GLN A 284 -8.01 -40.72 9.85
N TYR A 285 -7.36 -41.32 8.84
CA TYR A 285 -7.00 -42.74 8.89
C TYR A 285 -6.00 -43.05 10.00
N LEU A 286 -4.98 -42.20 10.20
CA LEU A 286 -4.02 -42.35 11.29
C LEU A 286 -4.70 -42.29 12.65
N ILE A 287 -5.58 -41.31 12.88
CA ILE A 287 -6.35 -41.18 14.13
C ILE A 287 -7.22 -42.42 14.36
N TYR A 288 -7.92 -42.89 13.32
CA TYR A 288 -8.74 -44.10 13.41
C TYR A 288 -7.92 -45.34 13.78
N LEU A 289 -6.76 -45.53 13.15
CA LEU A 289 -5.84 -46.62 13.48
C LEU A 289 -5.33 -46.51 14.91
N SER A 290 -4.97 -45.31 15.36
CA SER A 290 -4.56 -45.08 16.75
C SER A 290 -5.68 -45.45 17.74
N ILE A 291 -6.91 -45.00 17.50
CA ILE A 291 -8.07 -45.32 18.37
C ILE A 291 -8.30 -46.83 18.42
N SER A 292 -8.25 -47.51 17.26
CA SER A 292 -8.40 -48.97 17.17
C SER A 292 -7.32 -49.71 17.96
N LEU A 293 -6.05 -49.30 17.82
CA LEU A 293 -4.93 -49.87 18.58
C LEU A 293 -5.11 -49.67 20.08
N PHE A 294 -5.43 -48.46 20.53
CA PHE A 294 -5.69 -48.19 21.95
C PHE A 294 -6.87 -49.03 22.48
N ASN A 295 -7.95 -49.18 21.73
CA ASN A 295 -9.10 -49.98 22.13
C ASN A 295 -8.75 -51.48 22.24
N ASN A 296 -7.93 -52.01 21.33
CA ASN A 296 -7.48 -53.39 21.43
C ASN A 296 -6.54 -53.61 22.63
N ILE A 297 -5.67 -52.63 22.92
CA ILE A 297 -4.79 -52.67 24.10
C ILE A 297 -5.62 -52.64 25.39
N THR A 298 -6.63 -51.77 25.50
CA THR A 298 -7.49 -51.71 26.69
C THR A 298 -8.26 -53.02 26.91
N ILE A 299 -8.81 -53.62 25.86
CA ILE A 299 -9.47 -54.94 25.93
C ILE A 299 -8.49 -56.02 26.41
N LEU A 300 -7.25 -56.02 25.91
CA LEU A 300 -6.21 -56.96 26.33
C LEU A 300 -5.88 -56.82 27.82
N VAL A 301 -5.69 -55.58 28.30
CA VAL A 301 -5.44 -55.28 29.71
C VAL A 301 -6.60 -55.76 30.58
N ILE A 302 -7.84 -55.49 30.18
CA ILE A 302 -9.04 -55.96 30.90
C ILE A 302 -9.06 -57.50 30.98
N ARG A 303 -8.78 -58.20 29.88
CA ARG A 303 -8.73 -59.68 29.86
C ARG A 303 -7.65 -60.23 30.79
N ILE A 304 -6.46 -59.63 30.82
CA ILE A 304 -5.37 -60.04 31.73
C ILE A 304 -5.78 -59.86 33.19
N ILE A 305 -6.40 -58.72 33.54
CA ILE A 305 -6.89 -58.46 34.90
C ILE A 305 -7.94 -59.51 35.31
N VAL A 306 -8.93 -59.78 34.44
CA VAL A 306 -9.97 -60.79 34.71
C VAL A 306 -9.38 -62.18 34.88
N PHE A 307 -8.44 -62.57 34.02
CA PHE A 307 -7.74 -63.87 34.14
C PHE A 307 -6.98 -63.99 35.47
N TYR A 308 -6.28 -62.92 35.87
CA TYR A 308 -5.53 -62.90 37.13
C TYR A 308 -6.45 -62.98 38.35
N LEU A 309 -7.59 -62.26 38.32
CA LEU A 309 -8.61 -62.34 39.38
C LEU A 309 -9.22 -63.74 39.49
N LYS A 310 -9.50 -64.39 38.34
CA LYS A 310 -10.10 -65.73 38.29
C LYS A 310 -9.16 -66.83 38.78
N ASN A 311 -7.86 -66.71 38.54
CA ASN A 311 -6.86 -67.67 39.05
C ASN A 311 -6.52 -67.48 40.53
N LYS A 312 -6.90 -66.35 41.15
CA LYS A 312 -6.69 -66.09 42.58
C LYS A 312 -7.86 -66.56 43.46
N SER A 313 -8.96 -67.02 42.85
CA SER A 313 -10.18 -67.49 43.51
C SER A 313 -10.36 -69.02 43.47
N LEU A 314 -9.28 -69.76 43.21
CA LEU A 314 -9.11 -71.20 43.43
C LEU A 314 -8.03 -71.36 44.49
#